data_AF-A0A1Y1L9E4-F1
#
_entry.id   AF-A0A1Y1L9E4-F1
#
_cell.length_a   1.000
_cell.length_b   1.000
_cell.length_c   1.000
_cell.angle_alpha   90.00
_cell.angle_beta   90.00
_cell.angle_gamma   90.00
#
_symmetry.space_group_name_H-M   'P 1'
#
loop_
_entity.id
_entity.type
_entity.pdbx_description
1 polymer ?
#
loop_
_entity_poly.entity_id
_entity_poly.type
_entity_poly.pdbx_seq_one_letter_code
_entity_poly.pdbx_strand_id
1 'polypeptide(L)'
;MELVTTQAMKAGFYGGMVVDYPNSAKAKKIFLVLMTGGNVPLPTALGADESSQGVPYTAKREQARKARGKSLKGSRSWILEKKERRRKQGKESRANTKYTGRKRSGRF
;
A
#
# COMPACT_ATOMS: atom_id res chain seq x y z
N MET A 1 -17.20 -16.84 -7.40
CA MET A 1 -17.97 -16.35 -6.24
C MET A 1 -19.24 -17.16 -6.07
N GLU A 2 -19.99 -17.40 -7.14
CA GLU A 2 -21.21 -18.21 -7.14
C GLU A 2 -21.05 -19.61 -6.53
N LEU A 3 -19.96 -20.31 -6.84
CA LEU A 3 -19.73 -21.67 -6.32
C LEU A 3 -19.67 -21.72 -4.79
N VAL A 4 -19.07 -20.72 -4.14
CA VAL A 4 -18.92 -20.74 -2.68
C VAL A 4 -20.25 -20.43 -2.00
N THR A 5 -21.02 -19.48 -2.54
CA THR A 5 -22.34 -19.12 -2.04
C THR A 5 -23.35 -20.26 -2.22
N THR A 6 -23.31 -20.97 -3.35
CA THR A 6 -24.23 -22.09 -3.61
C THR A 6 -23.96 -23.27 -2.68
N GLN A 7 -22.69 -23.59 -2.42
CA GLN A 7 -22.35 -24.67 -1.48
C GLN A 7 -22.69 -24.31 -0.04
N ALA A 8 -22.49 -23.06 0.37
CA ALA A 8 -22.90 -22.61 1.70
C ALA A 8 -24.42 -22.74 1.90
N MET A 9 -25.22 -22.33 0.91
CA MET A 9 -26.68 -22.50 0.95
C MET A 9 -27.08 -23.99 0.96
N LYS A 10 -26.41 -24.83 0.16
CA LYS A 10 -26.65 -26.28 0.15
C LYS A 10 -26.33 -26.95 1.50
N ALA A 11 -25.32 -26.44 2.21
CA ALA A 11 -24.97 -26.89 3.55
C ALA A 11 -25.93 -26.38 4.65
N GLY A 12 -26.95 -25.58 4.29
CA GLY A 12 -27.96 -25.07 5.22
C GLY A 12 -27.57 -23.75 5.89
N PHE A 13 -26.53 -23.07 5.41
CA PHE A 13 -26.21 -21.71 5.87
C PHE A 13 -27.11 -20.69 5.16
N TYR A 14 -27.58 -19.72 5.93
CA TYR A 14 -28.27 -18.53 5.44
C TYR A 14 -27.30 -17.35 5.38
N GLY A 15 -27.66 -16.28 4.68
CA GLY A 15 -26.87 -15.05 4.60
C GLY A 15 -26.51 -14.68 3.17
N GLY A 16 -25.31 -14.14 2.96
CA GLY A 16 -24.94 -13.56 1.68
C GLY A 16 -23.55 -12.94 1.65
N MET A 17 -23.28 -12.18 0.60
CA MET A 17 -21.97 -11.57 0.36
C MET A 17 -22.03 -10.07 0.64
N VAL A 18 -21.09 -9.58 1.45
CA VAL A 18 -20.93 -8.16 1.79
C VAL A 18 -19.64 -7.67 1.13
N VAL A 19 -19.73 -6.58 0.35
CA VAL A 19 -18.59 -6.03 -0.40
C VAL A 19 -18.30 -4.61 0.08
N ASP A 20 -17.18 -4.45 0.77
CA ASP A 20 -16.70 -3.13 1.15
C ASP A 20 -16.00 -2.45 -0.03
N TYR A 21 -16.20 -1.16 -0.18
CA TYR A 21 -15.61 -0.31 -1.23
C TYR A 21 -15.76 -0.91 -2.64
N PRO A 22 -16.99 -1.15 -3.12
CA PRO A 22 -17.24 -1.85 -4.38
C PRO A 22 -16.58 -1.18 -5.59
N ASN A 23 -16.41 0.15 -5.51
CA ASN A 23 -15.82 0.98 -6.56
C ASN A 23 -14.27 1.04 -6.53
N SER A 24 -13.60 0.44 -5.53
CA SER A 24 -12.14 0.51 -5.38
C SER A 24 -11.46 -0.83 -5.65
N ALA A 25 -10.73 -0.98 -6.76
CA ALA A 25 -9.97 -2.23 -7.02
C ALA A 25 -8.89 -2.54 -5.95
N LYS A 26 -8.43 -1.53 -5.20
CA LYS A 26 -7.36 -1.66 -4.20
C LYS A 26 -7.89 -1.89 -2.78
N ALA A 27 -9.04 -1.33 -2.46
CA ALA A 27 -9.64 -1.42 -1.13
C ALA A 27 -10.85 -2.37 -1.06
N LYS A 28 -11.30 -2.89 -2.21
CA LYS A 28 -12.37 -3.88 -2.28
C LYS A 28 -12.05 -5.08 -1.42
N LYS A 29 -12.94 -5.37 -0.49
CA LYS A 29 -12.91 -6.57 0.35
C LYS A 29 -14.25 -7.26 0.21
N ILE A 30 -14.20 -8.59 0.14
CA ILE A 30 -15.39 -9.40 -0.08
C ILE A 30 -15.51 -10.35 1.11
N PHE A 31 -16.61 -10.25 1.82
CA PHE A 31 -16.93 -11.04 2.99
C PHE A 31 -18.10 -11.96 2.66
N LEU A 32 -17.93 -13.25 2.90
CA LEU A 32 -19.03 -14.20 2.90
C LEU A 32 -19.55 -14.29 4.33
N VAL A 33 -20.80 -13.87 4.56
CA VAL A 33 -21.44 -13.86 5.88
C VAL A 33 -22.45 -15.00 5.93
N LEU A 34 -22.19 -15.96 6.81
CA LEU A 34 -22.99 -17.16 6.99
C LEU A 34 -23.65 -17.17 8.37
N MET A 35 -24.91 -17.59 8.41
CA MET A 35 -25.75 -17.58 9.61
C MET A 35 -26.44 -18.93 9.75
N THR A 36 -26.59 -19.38 10.99
CA THR A 36 -27.33 -20.59 11.36
C THR A 36 -28.48 -20.20 12.28
N GLY A 37 -29.68 -20.71 12.02
CA GLY A 37 -30.85 -20.45 12.89
C GLY A 37 -31.85 -19.40 12.38
N GLY A 38 -31.82 -19.06 11.09
CA GLY A 38 -32.84 -18.22 10.44
C GLY A 38 -32.28 -17.00 9.71
N ASN A 39 -33.17 -16.26 9.05
CA ASN A 39 -32.81 -15.07 8.28
C ASN A 39 -32.65 -13.86 9.22
N VAL A 40 -31.41 -13.48 9.49
CA VAL A 40 -31.05 -12.23 10.20
C VAL A 40 -30.50 -11.24 9.17
N PRO A 41 -30.75 -9.93 9.31
CA PRO A 41 -30.25 -8.93 8.39
C PRO A 41 -28.71 -8.96 8.29
N LEU A 42 -28.20 -8.81 7.06
CA LEU A 42 -26.78 -8.76 6.79
C LEU A 42 -26.16 -7.46 7.32
N PRO A 43 -24.90 -7.48 7.77
CA PRO A 43 -24.20 -6.28 8.17
C PRO A 43 -24.01 -5.33 6.97
N THR A 44 -24.14 -4.03 7.23
CA THR A 44 -24.01 -2.98 6.22
C THR A 44 -22.59 -2.93 5.65
N ALA A 45 -22.48 -2.90 4.32
CA ALA A 45 -21.21 -2.75 3.63
C ALA A 45 -20.64 -1.34 3.77
N LEU A 46 -19.32 -1.22 3.94
CA LEU A 46 -18.65 0.07 4.03
C LEU A 46 -18.41 0.68 2.63
N GLY A 47 -18.59 1.99 2.51
CA GLY A 47 -18.23 2.74 1.30
C GLY A 47 -19.18 2.55 0.12
N ALA A 48 -20.44 2.18 0.37
CA ALA A 48 -21.52 2.19 -0.62
C ALA A 48 -22.08 3.61 -0.88
N ASP A 49 -22.11 4.47 0.15
CA ASP A 49 -22.73 5.81 0.07
C ASP A 49 -21.75 6.97 -0.15
N GLU A 50 -20.44 6.74 -0.06
CA GLU A 50 -19.47 7.84 -0.11
C GLU A 50 -18.81 7.98 -1.49
N SER A 51 -19.18 9.07 -2.16
CA SER A 51 -18.48 9.63 -3.30
C SER A 51 -17.03 9.98 -2.91
N SER A 52 -16.12 9.09 -3.28
CA SER A 52 -14.76 9.46 -3.72
C SER A 52 -13.81 10.16 -2.72
N GLN A 53 -13.86 9.87 -1.41
CA GLN A 53 -12.74 10.22 -0.52
C GLN A 53 -11.91 8.98 -0.20
N GLY A 54 -10.66 9.00 -0.65
CA GLY A 54 -9.75 7.86 -0.66
C GLY A 54 -9.57 7.20 0.72
N VAL A 55 -9.50 5.87 0.72
CA VAL A 55 -9.44 5.04 1.94
C VAL A 55 -8.23 5.41 2.82
N PRO A 56 -8.44 5.67 4.13
CA PRO A 56 -7.40 6.19 5.04
C PRO A 56 -6.18 5.28 5.19
N TYR A 57 -6.33 3.98 4.94
CA TYR A 57 -5.20 3.04 4.97
C TYR A 57 -4.16 3.27 3.85
N THR A 58 -4.55 3.93 2.76
CA THR A 58 -3.60 4.21 1.66
C THR A 58 -2.54 5.24 2.06
N ALA A 59 -2.90 6.23 2.88
CA ALA A 59 -1.97 7.26 3.36
C ALA A 59 -0.82 6.66 4.19
N LYS A 60 -1.14 5.74 5.11
CA LYS A 60 -0.13 5.08 5.97
C LYS A 60 0.85 4.24 5.14
N ARG A 61 0.36 3.55 4.10
CA ARG A 61 1.21 2.77 3.18
C ARG A 61 2.05 3.66 2.26
N GLU A 62 1.50 4.77 1.80
CA GLU A 62 2.24 5.75 0.99
C GLU A 62 3.33 6.45 1.80
N GLN A 63 3.04 6.83 3.04
CA GLN A 63 4.01 7.36 4.00
C GLN A 63 5.10 6.33 4.30
N ALA A 64 4.77 5.05 4.48
CA ALA A 64 5.75 3.98 4.65
C ALA A 64 6.63 3.77 3.40
N ARG A 65 6.09 3.96 2.19
CA ARG A 65 6.87 3.92 0.94
C ARG A 65 7.78 5.14 0.80
N LYS A 66 7.32 6.33 1.17
CA LYS A 66 8.12 7.57 1.25
C LYS A 66 9.22 7.45 2.32
N ALA A 67 8.93 6.87 3.47
CA ALA A 67 9.89 6.59 4.54
C ALA A 67 10.92 5.52 4.15
N ARG A 68 10.52 4.52 3.34
CA ARG A 68 11.43 3.56 2.70
C ARG A 68 12.13 4.12 1.46
N GLY A 69 11.87 5.37 1.10
CA GLY A 69 12.33 6.07 -0.09
C GLY A 69 13.83 6.28 -0.09
N LYS A 70 14.57 5.21 -0.36
CA LYS A 70 15.98 5.27 -0.73
C LYS A 70 16.08 6.21 -1.92
N SER A 71 16.90 7.23 -1.75
CA SER A 71 17.27 8.16 -2.82
C SER A 71 17.65 7.37 -4.09
N LEU A 72 17.17 7.84 -5.25
CA LEU A 72 17.44 7.16 -6.54
C LEU A 72 18.94 6.95 -6.71
N LYS A 73 19.37 5.72 -7.02
CA LYS A 73 20.78 5.38 -7.16
C LYS A 73 21.43 6.30 -8.19
N GLY A 74 22.53 6.96 -7.81
CA GLY A 74 23.25 7.92 -8.66
C GLY A 74 22.75 9.36 -8.58
N SER A 75 21.61 9.62 -7.93
CA SER A 75 21.18 10.99 -7.61
C SER A 75 22.14 11.66 -6.63
N ARG A 76 22.14 13.00 -6.61
CA ARG A 76 22.95 13.78 -5.66
C ARG A 76 22.62 13.44 -4.20
N SER A 77 21.34 13.29 -3.85
CA SER A 77 20.91 12.90 -2.50
C SER A 77 21.45 11.52 -2.11
N TRP A 78 21.43 10.55 -3.03
CA TRP A 78 22.01 9.23 -2.81
C TRP A 78 23.51 9.26 -2.55
N ILE A 79 24.26 10.13 -3.23
CA ILE A 79 25.69 10.30 -2.99
C ILE A 79 25.95 10.91 -1.61
N LEU A 80 25.15 11.90 -1.19
CA LEU A 80 25.28 12.55 0.11
C LEU A 80 24.98 11.59 1.26
N GLU A 81 23.86 10.87 1.19
CA GLU A 81 23.45 9.87 2.17
C GLU A 81 24.53 8.78 2.32
N LYS A 82 25.12 8.34 1.20
CA LYS A 82 26.21 7.36 1.20
C LYS A 82 27.48 7.88 1.86
N LYS A 83 27.85 9.15 1.63
CA LYS A 83 29.01 9.79 2.27
C LYS A 83 28.78 9.96 3.77
N GLU A 84 27.60 10.40 4.18
CA GLU A 84 27.25 10.57 5.60
C GLU A 84 27.31 9.23 6.34
N ARG A 85 26.74 8.17 5.74
CA ARG A 85 26.83 6.81 6.29
C ARG A 85 28.27 6.35 6.46
N ARG A 86 29.16 6.61 5.49
CA ARG A 86 30.59 6.26 5.62
C ARG A 86 31.28 7.06 6.73
N ARG A 87 30.96 8.36 6.86
CA ARG A 87 31.46 9.21 7.96
C ARG A 87 31.01 8.68 9.34
N LYS A 88 29.75 8.25 9.49
CA LYS A 88 29.24 7.60 10.70
C LYS A 88 29.95 6.27 11.01
N GLN A 89 30.45 5.58 10.00
CA GLN A 89 31.24 4.35 10.15
C GLN A 89 32.74 4.62 10.39
N GLY A 90 33.16 5.87 10.59
CA GLY A 90 34.58 6.23 10.76
C GLY A 90 35.43 6.07 9.50
N LYS A 91 34.82 5.86 8.33
CA LYS A 91 35.56 5.68 7.07
C LYS A 91 35.88 7.03 6.44
N GLU A 92 37.09 7.12 5.88
CA GLU A 92 37.52 8.30 5.14
C GLU A 92 36.53 8.61 4.01
N SER A 93 36.02 9.85 4.01
CA SER A 93 34.98 10.31 3.09
C SER A 93 35.23 11.76 2.68
N ARG A 94 35.48 11.98 1.38
CA ARG A 94 35.72 13.33 0.84
C ARG A 94 34.56 14.30 1.13
N ALA A 95 34.93 15.55 1.44
CA ALA A 95 34.00 16.65 1.65
C ALA A 95 33.02 16.85 0.48
N ASN A 96 31.89 17.49 0.77
CA ASN A 96 30.90 17.82 -0.25
C ASN A 96 31.32 19.09 -0.98
N THR A 97 31.39 19.02 -2.31
CA THR A 97 31.67 20.18 -3.17
C THR A 97 30.47 20.50 -4.04
N LYS A 98 30.45 21.70 -4.66
CA LYS A 98 29.43 22.10 -5.64
C LYS A 98 29.30 21.16 -6.84
N TYR A 99 30.31 20.34 -7.10
CA TYR A 99 30.36 19.36 -8.19
C TYR A 99 29.90 17.95 -7.79
N THR A 100 29.47 17.74 -6.54
CA THR A 100 29.02 16.42 -6.05
C THR A 100 27.77 15.97 -6.81
N GLY A 101 27.86 14.84 -7.51
CA GLY A 101 26.74 14.29 -8.29
C GLY A 101 26.44 15.02 -9.60
N ARG A 102 27.30 15.95 -10.04
CA ARG A 102 27.16 16.63 -11.34
C ARG A 102 27.56 15.69 -12.47
N LYS A 103 26.77 15.63 -13.55
CA LYS A 103 27.10 14.92 -14.78
C LYS A 103 28.43 15.47 -15.32
N ARG A 104 29.41 14.59 -15.56
CA ARG A 104 30.67 14.96 -16.23
C ARG A 104 30.41 14.95 -17.73
N SER A 105 30.88 15.96 -18.46
CA SER A 105 30.85 15.94 -19.93
C SER A 105 31.71 14.76 -20.39
N GLY A 106 31.18 13.96 -21.31
CA GLY A 106 31.80 12.72 -21.79
C GLY A 106 33.01 12.93 -22.69
N ARG A 107 33.98 13.71 -22.23
CA ARG A 107 35.33 13.74 -22.79
C ARG A 107 36.23 12.94 -21.86
N PHE A 108 36.12 11.62 -21.99
CA PHE A 108 37.14 10.65 -21.61
C PHE A 108 37.23 9.67 -22.77
#